data_AF-A0A410NZD0-F1
#
_entry.id   AF-A0A410NZD0-F1
#
_cell.length_a   1.000
_cell.length_b   1.000
_cell.length_c   1.000
_cell.angle_alpha   90.00
_cell.angle_beta   90.00
_cell.angle_gamma   90.00
#
_symmetry.space_group_name_H-M   'P 1'
#
loop_
_entity.id
_entity.type
_entity.pdbx_description
1 polymer ?
#
loop_
_entity_poly.entity_id
_entity_poly.type
_entity_poly.pdbx_seq_one_letter_code
_entity_poly.pdbx_strand_id
1 'polypeptide(L)'
;MNRYALALTATSALIAALTTPAEAQIFGRRGNAETTQVINEAPRCTQNLGTVAIAETQSVLFDQMGLGAPTQLLRTVIRESGCFTLIERGPGMDLVERERSLGGGARVRTADFVLVAELANPIEPTDNDRGSGLLGSLAAVGGRALLTAGLAAATGGEMGGGLGGFGGLGAGAGLNPLQMQALNAATNMAGNVLGGQGGQAAQGPAPSLNANTVERIRDLKKDIGRGKEDAQVVFSLASVPLAETVGNTRAVANKGDLRSLRIRDNHFGGRVGAGYESEEEGKIIALAMVRGYADLVTSLGGTGSQIPEVTRANREAIAAETANREAETRRVAAEERRELERAEREREAERRRIREEIRREEDDRRRYAERPSMSSRSLALPTILRAAPDGETIRPLAAREVVFPTGKERGGWIEVLDSDDNIGWVQNERLAPAR
;
A
#
# COMPACT_ATOMS: atom_id res chain seq x y z
N MET A 1 -79.37 -24.46 55.11
CA MET A 1 -78.77 -25.78 55.36
C MET A 1 -77.26 -25.61 55.46
N ASN A 2 -76.74 -25.83 56.68
CA ASN A 2 -75.37 -26.13 57.19
C ASN A 2 -74.15 -25.58 56.40
N ARG A 3 -73.25 -24.73 56.90
CA ARG A 3 -72.48 -24.65 58.17
C ARG A 3 -71.72 -25.92 58.58
N TYR A 4 -70.41 -25.96 58.30
CA TYR A 4 -69.30 -26.50 59.12
C TYR A 4 -68.06 -25.66 58.78
N ALA A 5 -67.49 -24.77 59.61
CA ALA A 5 -66.90 -24.91 60.95
C ALA A 5 -65.67 -25.86 60.93
N LEU A 6 -64.43 -25.33 60.97
CA LEU A 6 -63.62 -24.98 62.16
C LEU A 6 -62.94 -26.19 62.82
N ALA A 7 -61.59 -26.24 62.78
CA ALA A 7 -60.65 -26.62 63.86
C ALA A 7 -59.24 -26.82 63.25
N LEU A 8 -58.18 -26.03 63.53
CA LEU A 8 -57.37 -25.94 64.78
C LEU A 8 -56.99 -27.34 65.31
N THR A 9 -55.77 -27.72 65.72
CA THR A 9 -54.43 -27.14 65.93
C THR A 9 -53.56 -28.30 66.46
N ALA A 10 -52.24 -28.24 66.28
CA ALA A 10 -51.16 -28.68 67.21
C ALA A 10 -49.99 -29.32 66.43
N THR A 11 -48.93 -28.58 66.08
CA THR A 11 -47.71 -28.28 66.89
C THR A 11 -46.86 -29.49 67.28
N SER A 12 -45.68 -29.61 66.66
CA SER A 12 -44.33 -29.79 67.26
C SER A 12 -43.41 -30.47 66.23
N ALA A 13 -42.58 -29.69 65.52
CA ALA A 13 -41.20 -29.35 65.87
C ALA A 13 -40.20 -30.49 65.59
N LEU A 14 -39.53 -30.43 64.44
CA LEU A 14 -38.12 -30.78 64.38
C LEU A 14 -37.38 -29.81 63.46
N ILE A 15 -36.45 -29.10 64.10
CA ILE A 15 -35.56 -28.06 63.60
C ILE A 15 -34.34 -28.75 63.00
N ALA A 16 -33.99 -28.43 61.76
CA ALA A 16 -32.61 -28.38 61.32
C ALA A 16 -32.51 -27.34 60.20
N ALA A 17 -31.93 -26.20 60.57
CA ALA A 17 -31.68 -25.05 59.73
C ALA A 17 -30.68 -25.34 58.62
N LEU A 18 -30.93 -24.82 57.42
CA LEU A 18 -29.91 -24.14 56.62
C LEU A 18 -30.58 -23.00 55.85
N THR A 19 -30.37 -21.79 56.36
CA THR A 19 -30.66 -20.51 55.71
C THR A 19 -29.64 -20.22 54.62
N THR A 20 -30.10 -19.60 53.54
CA THR A 20 -29.32 -18.99 52.44
C THR A 20 -28.28 -17.97 52.89
N PRO A 21 -27.23 -17.77 52.06
CA PRO A 21 -26.89 -16.44 51.59
C PRO A 21 -26.84 -16.43 50.04
N ALA A 22 -27.55 -15.55 49.33
CA ALA A 22 -27.13 -14.18 49.05
C ALA A 22 -25.69 -14.09 48.51
N GLU A 23 -25.46 -14.46 47.25
CA GLU A 23 -24.26 -14.07 46.48
C GLU A 23 -24.43 -12.63 45.96
N ALA A 24 -24.42 -11.71 46.91
CA ALA A 24 -24.26 -10.29 46.70
C ALA A 24 -23.18 -9.77 47.65
N GLN A 25 -21.96 -10.35 47.62
CA GLN A 25 -20.79 -9.85 48.35
C GLN A 25 -19.48 -10.15 47.58
N ILE A 26 -19.27 -9.47 46.45
CA ILE A 26 -17.92 -9.15 45.95
C ILE A 26 -17.64 -7.69 46.35
N PHE A 27 -17.61 -7.42 47.65
CA PHE A 27 -17.12 -6.16 48.22
C PHE A 27 -16.46 -6.48 49.56
N GLY A 28 -15.12 -6.49 49.59
CA GLY A 28 -14.37 -6.33 50.84
C GLY A 28 -13.27 -7.35 51.14
N ARG A 29 -12.11 -7.20 50.50
CA ARG A 29 -10.83 -7.33 51.22
C ARG A 29 -9.78 -6.41 50.58
N ARG A 30 -9.76 -5.14 51.01
CA ARG A 30 -8.61 -4.25 50.83
C ARG A 30 -7.51 -4.75 51.76
N GLY A 31 -6.62 -5.58 51.21
CA GLY A 31 -5.27 -5.72 51.76
C GLY A 31 -4.49 -4.45 51.45
N ASN A 32 -3.76 -3.94 52.44
CA ASN A 32 -2.82 -2.85 52.27
C ASN A 32 -1.69 -3.31 51.34
N ALA A 33 -1.84 -3.02 50.05
CA ALA A 33 -0.75 -2.95 49.09
C ALA A 33 -0.64 -1.48 48.67
N GLU A 34 0.21 -0.75 49.38
CA GLU A 34 0.79 0.50 48.90
C GLU A 34 1.33 0.26 47.47
N THR A 35 1.06 1.20 46.56
CA THR A 35 1.56 1.32 45.16
C THR A 35 0.93 0.50 44.00
N THR A 36 -0.33 0.09 44.03
CA THR A 36 -0.95 -0.59 42.84
C THR A 36 -2.40 -0.20 42.52
N GLN A 37 -2.79 1.08 42.65
CA GLN A 37 -4.22 1.41 42.58
C GLN A 37 -4.79 2.07 41.33
N VAL A 38 -3.98 2.56 40.39
CA VAL A 38 -4.55 3.35 39.27
C VAL A 38 -4.20 2.76 37.89
N ILE A 39 -3.54 1.59 37.85
CA ILE A 39 -3.53 0.68 36.67
C ILE A 39 -4.86 -0.11 36.58
N ASN A 40 -5.74 -0.02 37.59
CA ASN A 40 -6.94 -0.87 37.71
C ASN A 40 -8.13 -0.50 36.81
N GLU A 41 -8.09 0.64 36.10
CA GLU A 41 -9.15 0.96 35.13
C GLU A 41 -8.82 0.52 33.70
N ALA A 42 -7.54 0.35 33.36
CA ALA A 42 -7.16 -0.19 32.06
C ALA A 42 -7.37 -1.72 32.06
N PRO A 43 -8.26 -2.26 31.21
CA PRO A 43 -8.52 -3.69 31.18
C PRO A 43 -7.27 -4.43 30.72
N ARG A 44 -7.07 -5.64 31.26
CA ARG A 44 -6.05 -6.57 30.77
C ARG A 44 -6.75 -7.58 29.87
N CYS A 45 -6.42 -7.55 28.58
CA CYS A 45 -6.99 -8.52 27.64
C CYS A 45 -6.29 -9.87 27.76
N THR A 46 -7.08 -10.93 27.68
CA THR A 46 -6.58 -12.31 27.61
C THR A 46 -6.07 -12.66 26.20
N GLN A 47 -6.43 -11.86 25.20
CA GLN A 47 -6.13 -12.06 23.80
C GLN A 47 -5.85 -10.74 23.09
N ASN A 48 -5.02 -10.80 22.06
CA ASN A 48 -4.67 -9.65 21.24
C ASN A 48 -5.74 -9.43 20.14
N LEU A 49 -6.32 -8.24 20.13
CA LEU A 49 -7.35 -7.81 19.18
C LEU A 49 -6.77 -7.50 17.79
N GLY A 50 -5.47 -7.18 17.71
CA GLY A 50 -4.76 -6.86 16.47
C GLY A 50 -3.67 -5.82 16.68
N THR A 51 -3.16 -5.28 15.58
CA THR A 51 -2.22 -4.16 15.61
C THR A 51 -2.94 -2.83 15.51
N VAL A 52 -2.52 -1.83 16.29
CA VAL A 52 -3.15 -0.51 16.32
C VAL A 52 -2.13 0.61 16.12
N ALA A 53 -2.49 1.59 15.31
CA ALA A 53 -1.81 2.88 15.23
C ALA A 53 -2.69 3.96 15.87
N ILE A 54 -2.07 4.89 16.58
CA ILE A 54 -2.77 6.05 17.14
C ILE A 54 -2.69 7.18 16.11
N ALA A 55 -3.83 7.78 15.78
CA ALA A 55 -3.92 8.98 14.98
C ALA A 55 -4.30 10.16 15.90
N GLU A 56 -3.49 11.21 15.84
CA GLU A 56 -3.68 12.42 16.64
C GLU A 56 -4.30 13.52 15.77
N THR A 57 -5.50 13.97 16.14
CA THR A 57 -6.28 14.94 15.35
C THR A 57 -6.41 16.31 16.02
N GLN A 58 -5.99 16.43 17.28
CA GLN A 58 -6.21 17.62 18.12
C GLN A 58 -4.93 18.13 18.82
N SER A 59 -3.74 17.92 18.24
CA SER A 59 -2.46 18.32 18.85
C SER A 59 -2.43 19.79 19.28
N VAL A 60 -2.89 20.71 18.40
CA VAL A 60 -2.95 22.15 18.68
C VAL A 60 -3.86 22.49 19.87
N LEU A 61 -4.95 21.75 20.08
CA LEU A 61 -5.85 21.95 21.22
C LEU A 61 -5.15 21.60 22.54
N PHE A 62 -4.46 20.45 22.59
CA PHE A 62 -3.74 20.01 23.78
C PHE A 62 -2.56 20.93 24.10
N ASP A 63 -1.82 21.37 23.08
CA ASP A 63 -0.73 22.33 23.23
C ASP A 63 -1.21 23.65 23.87
N GLN A 64 -2.38 24.16 23.45
CA GLN A 64 -2.96 25.38 24.03
C GLN A 64 -3.50 25.18 25.45
N MET A 65 -3.91 23.97 25.80
CA MET A 65 -4.20 23.61 27.18
C MET A 65 -2.92 23.43 28.01
N GLY A 66 -1.73 23.54 27.42
CA GLY A 66 -0.45 23.30 28.09
C GLY A 66 -0.25 21.83 28.43
N LEU A 67 -0.89 20.93 27.68
CA LEU A 67 -0.75 19.49 27.79
C LEU A 67 0.04 18.98 26.59
N GLY A 68 0.87 17.95 26.79
CA GLY A 68 1.50 17.27 25.67
C GLY A 68 0.50 16.51 24.79
N ALA A 69 0.99 16.00 23.66
CA ALA A 69 0.25 15.06 22.82
C ALA A 69 -0.27 13.86 23.63
N PRO A 70 -1.58 13.53 23.57
CA PRO A 70 -2.17 12.40 24.30
C PRO A 70 -1.64 11.05 23.80
N THR A 71 -0.99 11.03 22.64
CA THR A 71 -0.33 9.85 22.07
C THR A 71 0.57 9.15 23.08
N GLN A 72 1.34 9.86 23.91
CA GLN A 72 2.21 9.22 24.91
C GLN A 72 1.44 8.51 26.02
N LEU A 73 0.33 9.12 26.47
CA LEU A 73 -0.59 8.49 27.42
C LEU A 73 -1.18 7.22 26.83
N LEU A 74 -1.77 7.32 25.63
CA LEU A 74 -2.41 6.20 24.95
C LEU A 74 -1.43 5.07 24.65
N ARG A 75 -0.19 5.37 24.25
CA ARG A 75 0.86 4.34 24.06
C ARG A 75 1.12 3.58 25.35
N THR A 76 1.22 4.26 26.48
CA THR A 76 1.43 3.62 27.79
C THR A 76 0.25 2.73 28.14
N VAL A 77 -0.98 3.24 28.03
CA VAL A 77 -2.22 2.49 28.35
C VAL A 77 -2.38 1.26 27.45
N ILE A 78 -2.17 1.39 26.15
CA ILE A 78 -2.28 0.28 25.19
C ILE A 78 -1.23 -0.79 25.48
N ARG A 79 0.03 -0.41 25.67
CA ARG A 79 1.12 -1.37 25.96
C ARG A 79 0.87 -2.12 27.27
N GLU A 80 0.35 -1.43 28.29
CA GLU A 80 0.01 -2.08 29.56
C GLU A 80 -1.22 -2.98 29.45
N SER A 81 -2.25 -2.58 28.72
CA SER A 81 -3.47 -3.39 28.60
C SER A 81 -3.24 -4.74 27.90
N GLY A 82 -2.24 -4.83 27.01
CA GLY A 82 -1.98 -6.00 26.18
C GLY A 82 -3.05 -6.28 25.12
N CYS A 83 -4.05 -5.40 24.98
CA CYS A 83 -5.21 -5.61 24.11
C CYS A 83 -4.90 -5.42 22.63
N PHE A 84 -3.96 -4.54 22.30
CA PHE A 84 -3.46 -4.34 20.94
C PHE A 84 -1.94 -4.34 20.92
N THR A 85 -1.35 -4.78 19.81
CA THR A 85 0.05 -4.51 19.52
C THR A 85 0.19 -3.11 18.90
N LEU A 86 0.78 -2.19 19.65
CA LEU A 86 1.05 -0.84 19.15
C LEU A 86 2.06 -0.88 17.99
N ILE A 87 1.69 -0.30 16.85
CA ILE A 87 2.63 0.04 15.77
C ILE A 87 2.94 1.52 15.87
N GLU A 88 4.21 1.82 16.15
CA GLU A 88 4.69 3.19 16.18
C GLU A 88 4.98 3.66 14.75
N ARG A 89 4.04 4.41 14.17
CA ARG A 89 4.39 5.39 13.14
C ARG A 89 4.96 6.62 13.83
N GLY A 90 6.17 6.48 14.38
CA GLY A 90 6.90 7.62 14.93
C GLY A 90 7.46 8.52 13.83
N PRO A 91 8.02 9.70 14.16
CA PRO A 91 8.73 10.58 13.21
C PRO A 91 9.93 9.91 12.50
N GLY A 92 10.27 8.66 12.84
CA GLY A 92 11.24 7.83 12.10
C GLY A 92 10.70 7.20 10.80
N MET A 93 9.40 7.37 10.48
CA MET A 93 8.86 6.94 9.19
C MET A 93 9.38 7.77 8.02
N ASP A 94 9.80 9.02 8.24
CA ASP A 94 10.48 9.84 7.22
C ASP A 94 11.83 9.24 6.78
N LEU A 95 12.49 8.48 7.66
CA LEU A 95 13.71 7.73 7.35
C LEU A 95 13.39 6.50 6.47
N VAL A 96 12.23 5.87 6.70
CA VAL A 96 11.73 4.73 5.91
C VAL A 96 11.21 5.20 4.54
N GLU A 97 10.57 6.36 4.44
CA GLU A 97 10.25 7.03 3.17
C GLU A 97 11.53 7.35 2.36
N ARG A 98 12.61 7.76 3.04
CA ARG A 98 13.93 8.00 2.41
C ARG A 98 14.66 6.71 2.01
N GLU A 99 14.40 5.58 2.66
CA GLU A 99 14.89 4.27 2.18
C GLU A 99 14.03 3.70 1.03
N ARG A 100 12.73 4.01 0.99
CA ARG A 100 11.84 3.67 -0.15
C ARG A 100 12.31 4.32 -1.45
N SER A 101 12.80 5.55 -1.41
CA SER A 101 13.36 6.21 -2.61
C SER A 101 14.69 5.60 -3.08
N LEU A 102 15.29 4.71 -2.28
CA LEU A 102 16.52 3.97 -2.60
C LEU A 102 16.24 2.51 -3.06
N GLY A 103 14.99 2.16 -3.37
CA GLY A 103 14.65 0.88 -4.02
C GLY A 103 14.50 -0.32 -3.07
N GLY A 104 14.50 -0.09 -1.75
CA GLY A 104 14.18 -1.11 -0.77
C GLY A 104 12.66 -1.24 -0.60
N GLY A 105 12.10 -2.40 -0.95
CA GLY A 105 10.71 -2.76 -0.63
C GLY A 105 10.50 -2.88 0.88
N ALA A 106 10.34 -1.75 1.57
CA ALA A 106 10.04 -1.73 2.99
C ALA A 106 8.64 -2.33 3.20
N ARG A 107 8.58 -3.51 3.83
CA ARG A 107 7.36 -4.07 4.44
C ARG A 107 6.95 -3.19 5.61
N VAL A 108 6.40 -2.01 5.31
CA VAL A 108 5.73 -1.20 6.32
C VAL A 108 4.54 -2.01 6.80
N ARG A 109 4.63 -2.51 8.04
CA ARG A 109 3.50 -3.14 8.70
C ARG A 109 2.44 -2.06 8.87
N THR A 110 1.43 -2.10 8.01
CA THR A 110 0.21 -1.33 8.17
C THR A 110 -0.47 -1.82 9.44
N ALA A 111 -0.86 -0.90 10.31
CA ALA A 111 -1.69 -1.26 11.46
C ALA A 111 -3.04 -1.76 10.97
N ASP A 112 -3.58 -2.76 11.63
CA ASP A 112 -4.89 -3.30 11.30
C ASP A 112 -6.00 -2.33 11.72
N PHE A 113 -5.76 -1.58 12.80
CA PHE A 113 -6.67 -0.56 13.31
C PHE A 113 -6.01 0.81 13.43
N VAL A 114 -6.82 1.85 13.29
CA VAL A 114 -6.47 3.23 13.63
C VAL A 114 -7.35 3.69 14.78
N LEU A 115 -6.72 4.11 15.87
CA LEU A 115 -7.38 4.63 17.06
C LEU A 115 -7.25 6.15 17.10
N VAL A 116 -8.38 6.82 17.26
CA VAL A 116 -8.47 8.26 17.49
C VAL A 116 -9.14 8.50 18.83
N ALA A 117 -8.56 9.38 19.64
CA ALA A 117 -9.15 9.85 20.89
C ALA A 117 -9.24 11.37 20.85
N GLU A 118 -10.45 11.90 20.97
CA GLU A 118 -10.74 13.33 20.82
C GLU A 118 -11.41 13.86 22.08
N LEU A 119 -10.97 15.03 22.55
CA LEU A 119 -11.71 15.81 23.54
C LEU A 119 -12.95 16.38 22.85
N ALA A 120 -14.12 15.92 23.29
CA ALA A 120 -15.43 16.21 22.71
C ALA A 120 -16.24 17.21 23.53
N ASN A 121 -15.60 17.91 24.47
CA ASN A 121 -16.20 19.03 25.18
C ASN A 121 -16.69 20.08 24.17
N PRO A 122 -17.90 20.63 24.36
CA PRO A 122 -18.42 21.65 23.46
C PRO A 122 -17.54 22.89 23.53
N ILE A 123 -16.96 23.27 22.40
CA ILE A 123 -16.34 24.58 22.19
C ILE A 123 -17.21 25.25 21.14
N GLU A 124 -18.18 26.07 21.54
CA GLU A 124 -19.05 26.78 20.59
C GLU A 124 -18.20 27.69 19.68
N PRO A 125 -18.12 27.42 18.36
CA PRO A 125 -17.42 28.29 17.44
C PRO A 125 -18.26 29.53 17.16
N THR A 126 -17.62 30.68 16.95
CA THR A 126 -18.36 31.88 16.53
C THR A 126 -18.74 31.79 15.05
N ASP A 127 -19.75 32.55 14.60
CA ASP A 127 -20.27 32.48 13.21
C ASP A 127 -19.20 32.73 12.12
N ASN A 128 -18.07 33.37 12.49
CA ASN A 128 -16.94 33.64 11.60
C ASN A 128 -15.93 32.46 11.52
N ASP A 129 -16.01 31.48 12.41
CA ASP A 129 -15.09 30.33 12.47
C ASP A 129 -15.56 29.16 11.59
N ARG A 130 -16.79 29.22 11.04
CA ARG A 130 -17.27 28.25 10.03
C ARG A 130 -16.51 28.33 8.70
N GLY A 131 -15.83 29.45 8.44
CA GLY A 131 -15.03 29.69 7.24
C GLY A 131 -13.52 29.60 7.44
N SER A 132 -13.02 29.44 8.67
CA SER A 132 -11.58 29.37 8.95
C SER A 132 -11.13 27.92 9.04
N GLY A 133 -10.40 27.49 8.01
CA GLY A 133 -9.95 26.13 7.78
C GLY A 133 -9.27 25.50 8.99
N LEU A 134 -9.55 24.22 9.17
CA LEU A 134 -9.12 23.28 10.21
C LEU A 134 -10.10 23.10 11.39
N LEU A 135 -10.61 24.15 12.03
CA LEU A 135 -11.57 23.98 13.14
C LEU A 135 -13.05 23.98 12.73
N GLY A 136 -13.40 24.66 11.63
CA GLY A 136 -14.68 24.43 10.97
C GLY A 136 -14.83 22.97 10.48
N SER A 137 -13.71 22.34 10.09
CA SER A 137 -13.65 20.91 9.80
C SER A 137 -13.62 20.03 11.05
N LEU A 138 -12.89 20.35 12.12
CA LEU A 138 -12.91 19.52 13.34
C LEU A 138 -14.25 19.59 14.10
N ALA A 139 -14.99 20.70 13.99
CA ALA A 139 -16.31 20.86 14.61
C ALA A 139 -17.45 20.28 13.76
N ALA A 140 -17.35 20.29 12.42
CA ALA A 140 -18.36 19.72 11.51
C ALA A 140 -18.07 18.26 11.12
N VAL A 141 -16.79 17.88 11.15
CA VAL A 141 -16.28 16.56 10.85
C VAL A 141 -15.59 16.05 12.11
N GLY A 142 -16.39 15.46 13.01
CA GLY A 142 -15.83 14.60 14.05
C GLY A 142 -14.96 13.52 13.40
N GLY A 143 -13.99 12.97 14.15
CA GLY A 143 -12.94 12.08 13.66
C GLY A 143 -13.36 10.94 12.73
N ARG A 144 -14.66 10.61 12.63
CA ARG A 144 -15.22 9.71 11.61
C ARG A 144 -14.84 10.08 10.17
N ALA A 145 -15.00 11.32 9.70
CA ALA A 145 -14.64 11.58 8.29
C ALA A 145 -13.14 11.77 8.07
N LEU A 146 -12.38 12.09 9.13
CA LEU A 146 -10.92 12.08 9.13
C LEU A 146 -10.37 10.64 9.13
N LEU A 147 -11.04 9.71 9.82
CA LEU A 147 -10.80 8.28 9.77
C LEU A 147 -11.20 7.67 8.43
N THR A 148 -12.33 8.08 7.82
CA THR A 148 -12.72 7.62 6.48
C THR A 148 -11.76 8.12 5.41
N ALA A 149 -11.34 9.38 5.47
CA ALA A 149 -10.29 9.92 4.58
C ALA A 149 -8.92 9.27 4.86
N GLY A 150 -8.62 9.00 6.13
CA GLY A 150 -7.40 8.35 6.60
C GLY A 150 -7.27 6.89 6.21
N LEU A 151 -8.37 6.13 6.23
CA LEU A 151 -8.47 4.77 5.72
C LEU A 151 -8.26 4.76 4.22
N ALA A 152 -8.92 5.65 3.45
CA ALA A 152 -8.78 5.70 2.01
C ALA A 152 -7.32 5.95 1.56
N ALA A 153 -6.59 6.77 2.32
CA ALA A 153 -5.16 6.99 2.10
C ALA A 153 -4.27 5.85 2.62
N ALA A 154 -4.62 5.20 3.74
CA ALA A 154 -3.84 4.13 4.35
C ALA A 154 -4.01 2.77 3.66
N THR A 155 -5.15 2.51 3.01
CA THR A 155 -5.40 1.30 2.22
C THR A 155 -4.83 1.41 0.81
N GLY A 156 -4.21 2.55 0.43
CA GLY A 156 -3.65 2.75 -0.90
C GLY A 156 -4.68 2.50 -1.99
N GLY A 157 -5.94 2.90 -1.75
CA GLY A 157 -7.09 2.50 -2.54
C GLY A 157 -7.07 3.04 -3.97
N GLU A 158 -6.33 2.38 -4.85
CA GLU A 158 -6.81 2.07 -6.20
C GLU A 158 -7.91 1.00 -6.08
N MET A 159 -9.03 1.32 -5.43
CA MET A 159 -10.24 0.53 -5.52
C MET A 159 -11.40 1.44 -5.92
N GLY A 160 -11.81 1.25 -7.17
CA GLY A 160 -13.01 1.85 -7.72
C GLY A 160 -14.23 1.53 -6.87
N GLY A 161 -15.04 2.56 -6.66
CA GLY A 161 -16.40 2.45 -6.13
C GLY A 161 -16.53 2.90 -4.68
N GLY A 162 -17.10 4.09 -4.47
CA GLY A 162 -17.76 4.38 -3.20
C GLY A 162 -17.48 5.72 -2.53
N LEU A 163 -17.01 6.76 -3.22
CA LEU A 163 -17.19 8.14 -2.78
C LEU A 163 -17.92 8.90 -3.88
N GLY A 164 -19.23 9.12 -3.67
CA GLY A 164 -20.06 9.91 -4.58
C GLY A 164 -19.49 11.32 -4.71
N GLY A 165 -18.94 11.63 -5.89
CA GLY A 165 -18.43 12.97 -6.20
C GLY A 165 -17.47 13.05 -7.39
N PHE A 166 -16.79 11.96 -7.77
CA PHE A 166 -15.97 11.93 -9.00
C PHE A 166 -16.44 10.78 -9.89
N GLY A 167 -17.40 11.09 -10.76
CA GLY A 167 -17.82 10.19 -11.82
C GLY A 167 -16.69 9.94 -12.80
N GLY A 168 -16.32 8.67 -12.95
CA GLY A 168 -15.77 8.07 -14.17
C GLY A 168 -14.38 8.49 -14.59
N LEU A 169 -13.35 7.83 -14.07
CA LEU A 169 -12.09 7.65 -14.80
C LEU A 169 -11.59 6.22 -14.54
N GLY A 170 -11.90 5.34 -15.49
CA GLY A 170 -11.26 4.03 -15.58
C GLY A 170 -9.77 4.20 -15.87
N ALA A 171 -8.97 3.26 -15.36
CA ALA A 171 -7.56 3.12 -15.70
C ALA A 171 -7.38 3.17 -17.23
N GLY A 172 -6.70 4.20 -17.73
CA GLY A 172 -6.31 4.30 -19.15
C GLY A 172 -6.32 5.69 -19.78
N ALA A 173 -6.92 6.71 -19.16
CA ALA A 173 -6.90 8.07 -19.71
C ALA A 173 -6.02 8.99 -18.85
N GLY A 174 -4.94 9.51 -19.45
CA GLY A 174 -4.05 10.47 -18.79
C GLY A 174 -4.82 11.67 -18.24
N LEU A 175 -4.52 12.03 -17.00
CA LEU A 175 -5.12 13.19 -16.32
C LEU A 175 -4.71 14.47 -17.04
N ASN A 176 -5.67 15.38 -17.25
CA ASN A 176 -5.33 16.72 -17.73
C ASN A 176 -4.59 17.52 -16.62
N PRO A 177 -3.82 18.57 -16.97
CA PRO A 177 -2.98 19.28 -15.99
C PRO A 177 -3.77 19.90 -14.83
N LEU A 178 -5.03 20.30 -15.06
CA LEU A 178 -5.94 20.79 -14.01
C LEU A 178 -6.36 19.68 -13.03
N GLN A 179 -6.61 18.46 -13.54
CA GLN A 179 -6.88 17.29 -12.71
C GLN A 179 -5.62 16.82 -11.97
N MET A 180 -4.44 16.88 -12.58
CA MET A 180 -3.16 16.65 -11.89
C MET A 180 -2.91 17.68 -10.78
N GLN A 181 -3.28 18.94 -11.00
CA GLN A 181 -3.16 19.99 -9.98
C GLN A 181 -4.20 19.82 -8.87
N ALA A 182 -5.42 19.39 -9.19
CA ALA A 182 -6.45 19.06 -8.21
C ALA A 182 -6.10 17.80 -7.41
N LEU A 183 -5.52 16.78 -8.06
CA LEU A 183 -5.03 15.57 -7.40
C LEU A 183 -3.86 15.89 -6.48
N ASN A 184 -2.89 16.70 -6.94
CA ASN A 184 -1.79 17.20 -6.11
C ASN A 184 -2.27 18.08 -4.95
N ALA A 185 -3.30 18.91 -5.16
CA ALA A 185 -3.89 19.69 -4.08
C ALA A 185 -4.63 18.79 -3.07
N ALA A 186 -5.32 17.76 -3.54
CA ALA A 186 -6.01 16.78 -2.69
C ALA A 186 -5.01 15.90 -1.91
N THR A 187 -3.91 15.46 -2.52
CA THR A 187 -2.85 14.69 -1.85
C THR A 187 -2.03 15.57 -0.90
N ASN A 188 -1.80 16.84 -1.21
CA ASN A 188 -1.16 17.78 -0.29
C ASN A 188 -2.06 18.07 0.94
N MET A 189 -3.38 18.15 0.75
CA MET A 189 -4.32 18.29 1.88
C MET A 189 -4.46 16.99 2.69
N ALA A 190 -4.49 15.82 2.04
CA ALA A 190 -4.53 14.52 2.71
C ALA A 190 -3.21 14.18 3.42
N GLY A 191 -2.07 14.59 2.85
CA GLY A 191 -0.74 14.45 3.42
C GLY A 191 -0.54 15.27 4.70
N ASN A 192 -1.14 16.47 4.76
CA ASN A 192 -1.13 17.31 5.97
C ASN A 192 -2.01 16.77 7.12
N VAL A 193 -2.96 15.89 6.83
CA VAL A 193 -3.89 15.34 7.83
C VAL A 193 -3.43 13.98 8.37
N LEU A 194 -2.57 13.26 7.64
CA LEU A 194 -2.14 11.90 8.00
C LEU A 194 -0.62 11.77 8.23
N GLY A 195 0.16 12.73 7.73
CA GLY A 195 1.57 12.87 8.08
C GLY A 195 1.66 13.67 9.36
N GLY A 196 1.95 13.01 10.48
CA GLY A 196 2.44 13.68 11.67
C GLY A 196 3.78 14.35 11.36
N GLN A 197 3.76 15.53 10.75
CA GLN A 197 4.93 16.38 10.53
C GLN A 197 5.34 17.02 11.86
N GLY A 198 5.95 16.21 12.71
CA GLY A 198 6.96 16.68 13.62
C GLY A 198 8.26 16.86 12.84
N GLY A 199 8.52 18.08 12.35
CA GLY A 199 9.86 18.53 12.03
C GLY A 199 10.30 18.47 10.57
N GLN A 200 9.70 19.28 9.70
CA GLN A 200 10.44 20.13 8.76
C GLN A 200 9.49 21.18 8.18
N ALA A 201 9.80 22.44 8.44
CA ALA A 201 8.98 23.59 8.14
C ALA A 201 8.55 23.64 6.66
N ALA A 202 7.28 23.36 6.40
CA ALA A 202 6.54 24.17 5.45
C ALA A 202 6.60 25.62 5.96
N GLN A 203 7.24 26.51 5.22
CA GLN A 203 7.34 27.94 5.52
C GLN A 203 5.99 28.65 5.28
N GLY A 204 4.94 28.16 5.94
CA GLY A 204 3.67 28.84 6.12
C GLY A 204 3.38 28.87 7.63
N PRO A 205 2.78 29.95 8.16
CA PRO A 205 2.45 30.01 9.57
C PRO A 205 1.57 28.80 9.93
N ALA A 206 1.90 28.11 11.03
CA ALA A 206 1.00 27.12 11.64
C ALA A 206 -0.41 27.72 11.69
N PRO A 207 -1.49 26.97 11.37
CA PRO A 207 -2.83 27.52 11.36
C PRO A 207 -3.12 28.12 12.74
N SER A 208 -3.05 29.45 12.82
CA SER A 208 -3.14 30.17 14.08
C SER A 208 -4.61 30.16 14.48
N LEU A 209 -4.89 29.54 15.63
CA LEU A 209 -6.20 29.61 16.23
C LEU A 209 -6.62 31.06 16.44
N ASN A 210 -7.91 31.36 16.20
CA ASN A 210 -8.49 32.65 16.52
C ASN A 210 -8.28 32.96 18.02
N ALA A 211 -7.94 34.20 18.36
CA ALA A 211 -7.71 34.63 19.74
C ALA A 211 -8.89 34.28 20.67
N ASN A 212 -10.13 34.42 20.18
CA ASN A 212 -11.34 34.05 20.93
C ASN A 212 -11.42 32.54 21.19
N THR A 213 -10.99 31.71 20.24
CA THR A 213 -10.92 30.26 20.39
C THR A 213 -9.87 29.87 21.41
N VAL A 214 -8.70 30.52 21.38
CA VAL A 214 -7.63 30.29 22.37
C VAL A 214 -8.10 30.66 23.78
N GLU A 215 -8.85 31.75 23.94
CA GLU A 215 -9.43 32.14 25.23
C GLU A 215 -10.44 31.10 25.73
N ARG A 216 -11.35 30.63 24.88
CA ARG A 216 -12.31 29.57 25.23
C ARG A 216 -11.62 28.26 25.62
N ILE A 217 -10.53 27.88 24.93
CA ILE A 217 -9.74 26.70 25.29
C ILE A 217 -9.13 26.87 26.69
N ARG A 218 -8.62 28.08 27.00
CA ARG A 218 -8.07 28.40 28.33
C ARG A 218 -9.14 28.39 29.42
N ASP A 219 -10.33 28.89 29.12
CA ASP A 219 -11.47 28.84 30.05
C ASP A 219 -11.94 27.42 30.29
N LEU A 220 -12.09 26.61 29.23
CA LEU A 220 -12.40 25.18 29.33
C LEU A 220 -11.37 24.44 30.20
N LYS A 221 -10.07 24.66 29.93
CA LYS A 221 -8.97 24.11 30.75
C LYS A 221 -9.17 24.43 32.24
N LYS A 222 -9.43 25.69 32.54
CA LYS A 222 -9.62 26.20 33.91
C LYS A 222 -10.88 25.66 34.56
N ASP A 223 -11.97 25.51 33.81
CA ASP A 223 -13.23 24.99 34.30
C ASP A 223 -13.16 23.48 34.57
N ILE A 224 -12.49 22.70 33.72
CA ILE A 224 -12.17 21.29 33.98
C ILE A 224 -11.33 21.17 35.26
N GLY A 225 -10.22 21.91 35.37
CA GLY A 225 -9.35 21.88 36.55
C GLY A 225 -10.06 22.30 37.85
N ARG A 226 -11.04 23.23 37.76
CA ARG A 226 -11.87 23.64 38.90
C ARG A 226 -13.02 22.67 39.20
N GLY A 227 -13.30 21.70 38.34
CA GLY A 227 -14.42 20.78 38.45
C GLY A 227 -15.78 21.43 38.15
N LYS A 228 -15.79 22.49 37.33
CA LYS A 228 -17.01 23.12 36.82
C LYS A 228 -17.50 22.47 35.52
N GLU A 229 -16.60 21.83 34.79
CA GLU A 229 -16.85 21.13 33.53
C GLU A 229 -16.23 19.72 33.62
N ASP A 230 -16.88 18.73 33.03
CA ASP A 230 -16.38 17.36 32.98
C ASP A 230 -15.54 17.16 31.71
N ALA A 231 -14.43 16.41 31.76
CA ALA A 231 -13.71 16.05 30.55
C ALA A 231 -14.47 14.95 29.80
N GLN A 232 -14.84 15.21 28.54
CA GLN A 232 -15.53 14.26 27.68
C GLN A 232 -14.60 13.82 26.56
N VAL A 233 -14.28 12.54 26.48
CA VAL A 233 -13.42 11.98 25.43
C VAL A 233 -14.20 11.00 24.58
N VAL A 234 -14.12 11.13 23.27
CA VAL A 234 -14.69 10.19 22.30
C VAL A 234 -13.55 9.37 21.70
N PHE A 235 -13.67 8.05 21.78
CA PHE A 235 -12.76 7.09 21.17
C PHE A 235 -13.41 6.52 19.93
N SER A 236 -12.70 6.57 18.81
CA SER A 236 -13.11 5.93 17.57
C SER A 236 -12.03 4.97 17.10
N LEU A 237 -12.42 3.74 16.77
CA LEU A 237 -11.57 2.71 16.22
C LEU A 237 -12.03 2.37 14.81
N ALA A 238 -11.16 2.54 13.83
CA ALA A 238 -11.42 2.15 12.44
C ALA A 238 -10.55 0.95 12.05
N SER A 239 -11.14 -0.02 11.35
CA SER A 239 -10.40 -1.11 10.72
C SER A 239 -9.90 -0.64 9.36
N VAL A 240 -8.59 -0.77 9.14
CA VAL A 240 -7.94 -0.48 7.86
C VAL A 240 -8.47 -1.39 6.74
N PRO A 241 -8.43 -2.73 6.86
CA PRO A 241 -8.85 -3.60 5.77
C PRO A 241 -10.36 -3.59 5.51
N LEU A 242 -11.20 -3.27 6.51
CA LEU A 242 -12.66 -3.17 6.33
C LEU A 242 -13.11 -1.78 5.87
N ALA A 243 -12.21 -0.79 5.86
CA ALA A 243 -12.52 0.59 5.55
C ALA A 243 -13.71 1.20 6.35
N GLU A 244 -13.92 0.74 7.58
CA GLU A 244 -15.06 1.16 8.42
C GLU A 244 -14.70 1.40 9.89
N THR A 245 -15.56 2.15 10.59
CA THR A 245 -15.47 2.32 12.05
C THR A 245 -16.07 1.11 12.75
N VAL A 246 -15.24 0.36 13.47
CA VAL A 246 -15.63 -0.89 14.15
C VAL A 246 -16.00 -0.70 15.62
N GLY A 247 -15.67 0.46 16.21
CA GLY A 247 -15.99 0.78 17.59
C GLY A 247 -15.98 2.28 17.85
N ASN A 248 -16.93 2.74 18.66
CA ASN A 248 -16.97 4.11 19.14
C ASN A 248 -17.49 4.15 20.58
N THR A 249 -16.79 4.82 21.48
CA THR A 249 -17.19 5.00 22.87
C THR A 249 -17.00 6.45 23.30
N ARG A 250 -17.82 6.89 24.26
CA ARG A 250 -17.66 8.18 24.92
C ARG A 250 -17.42 7.92 26.40
N ALA A 251 -16.35 8.49 26.94
CA ALA A 251 -16.06 8.47 28.35
C ALA A 251 -16.08 9.87 28.94
N VAL A 252 -16.46 9.94 30.20
CA VAL A 252 -16.52 11.17 30.98
C VAL A 252 -15.73 10.99 32.27
N ALA A 253 -14.98 12.02 32.65
CA ALA A 253 -14.32 12.07 33.94
C ALA A 253 -14.38 13.48 34.50
N ASN A 254 -14.47 13.57 35.83
CA ASN A 254 -14.54 14.85 36.52
C ASN A 254 -13.60 14.91 37.74
N LYS A 255 -13.51 16.09 38.35
CA LYS A 255 -12.68 16.31 39.54
C LYS A 255 -13.10 15.46 40.74
N GLY A 256 -14.40 15.15 40.86
CA GLY A 256 -14.92 14.27 41.89
C GLY A 256 -14.38 12.85 41.76
N ASP A 257 -14.26 12.36 40.54
CA ASP A 257 -13.71 11.03 40.24
C ASP A 257 -12.26 10.90 40.70
N LEU A 258 -11.41 11.88 40.39
CA LEU A 258 -10.01 11.91 40.84
C LEU A 258 -9.90 11.78 42.37
N ARG A 259 -10.75 12.53 43.08
CA ARG A 259 -10.80 12.49 44.55
C ARG A 259 -11.27 11.14 45.08
N SER A 260 -12.29 10.55 44.44
CA SER A 260 -12.84 9.25 44.83
C SER A 260 -11.84 8.11 44.62
N LEU A 261 -11.09 8.16 43.52
CA LEU A 261 -10.08 7.17 43.13
C LEU A 261 -8.72 7.43 43.77
N ARG A 262 -8.57 8.55 44.50
CA ARG A 262 -7.32 8.96 45.16
C ARG A 262 -6.13 8.99 44.19
N ILE A 263 -6.36 9.47 42.97
CA ILE A 263 -5.31 9.60 41.95
C ILE A 263 -4.34 10.70 42.39
N ARG A 264 -3.06 10.33 42.54
CA ARG A 264 -1.99 11.21 43.01
C ARG A 264 -1.21 11.77 41.82
N ASP A 265 -0.39 12.78 42.10
CA ASP A 265 0.64 13.27 41.18
C ASP A 265 1.57 12.11 40.79
N ASN A 266 2.07 12.14 39.55
CA ASN A 266 2.97 11.12 38.99
C ASN A 266 2.40 9.70 38.96
N HIS A 267 1.08 9.58 38.77
CA HIS A 267 0.44 8.26 38.77
C HIS A 267 1.06 7.28 37.75
N PHE A 268 1.30 7.67 36.50
CA PHE A 268 1.94 6.78 35.53
C PHE A 268 3.47 6.74 35.66
N GLY A 269 4.03 7.27 36.75
CA GLY A 269 5.46 7.21 37.06
C GLY A 269 6.34 8.03 36.10
N GLY A 270 5.83 9.15 35.56
CA GLY A 270 6.56 10.00 34.61
C GLY A 270 6.55 9.48 33.17
N ARG A 271 5.75 8.45 32.86
CA ARG A 271 5.72 7.82 31.52
C ARG A 271 4.79 8.52 30.54
N VAL A 272 3.85 9.31 31.03
CA VAL A 272 2.89 10.04 30.21
C VAL A 272 3.25 11.51 30.33
N GLY A 273 3.46 12.18 29.18
CA GLY A 273 4.18 13.45 29.08
C GLY A 273 3.59 14.63 29.87
N ALA A 274 4.17 15.82 29.64
CA ALA A 274 3.88 17.02 30.42
C ALA A 274 2.37 17.31 30.53
N GLY A 275 1.92 17.54 31.77
CA GLY A 275 0.56 17.98 32.09
C GLY A 275 -0.39 16.87 32.58
N TYR A 276 -0.31 15.65 32.05
CA TYR A 276 -1.27 14.58 32.39
C TYR A 276 -1.12 14.00 33.80
N GLU A 277 0.04 14.21 34.43
CA GLU A 277 0.32 13.75 35.80
C GLU A 277 0.49 14.88 36.80
N SER A 278 0.76 16.10 36.32
CA SER A 278 1.08 17.26 37.16
C SER A 278 -0.11 18.19 37.32
N GLU A 279 -0.85 18.47 36.25
CA GLU A 279 -1.98 19.40 36.26
C GLU A 279 -3.28 18.70 36.65
N GLU A 280 -4.18 19.37 37.37
CA GLU A 280 -5.47 18.79 37.78
C GLU A 280 -6.33 18.45 36.55
N GLU A 281 -6.45 19.37 35.59
CA GLU A 281 -7.15 19.17 34.33
C GLU A 281 -6.56 18.05 33.48
N GLY A 282 -5.23 17.93 33.46
CA GLY A 282 -4.53 16.88 32.72
C GLY A 282 -4.84 15.50 33.29
N LYS A 283 -4.92 15.36 34.61
CA LYS A 283 -5.33 14.10 35.26
C LYS A 283 -6.78 13.74 34.95
N ILE A 284 -7.69 14.71 34.92
CA ILE A 284 -9.11 14.48 34.59
C ILE A 284 -9.22 13.98 33.14
N ILE A 285 -8.53 14.64 32.20
CA ILE A 285 -8.50 14.23 30.79
C ILE A 285 -7.85 12.84 30.66
N ALA A 286 -6.75 12.57 31.37
CA ALA A 286 -6.10 11.27 31.36
C ALA A 286 -7.02 10.16 31.86
N LEU A 287 -7.80 10.43 32.91
CA LEU A 287 -8.79 9.50 33.44
C LEU A 287 -9.89 9.20 32.42
N ALA A 288 -10.43 10.23 31.75
CA ALA A 288 -11.41 10.04 30.67
C ALA A 288 -10.81 9.21 29.51
N MET A 289 -9.53 9.41 29.18
CA MET A 289 -8.84 8.62 28.16
C MET A 289 -8.69 7.15 28.56
N VAL A 290 -8.27 6.86 29.81
CA VAL A 290 -8.14 5.48 30.30
C VAL A 290 -9.49 4.77 30.30
N ARG A 291 -10.55 5.44 30.78
CA ARG A 291 -11.92 4.88 30.79
C ARG A 291 -12.47 4.66 29.39
N GLY A 292 -12.31 5.63 28.49
CA GLY A 292 -12.81 5.49 27.12
C GLY A 292 -12.13 4.35 26.36
N TYR A 293 -10.82 4.18 26.58
CA TYR A 293 -10.09 3.03 26.09
C TYR A 293 -10.59 1.71 26.70
N ALA A 294 -10.83 1.69 28.01
CA ALA A 294 -11.36 0.52 28.73
C ALA A 294 -12.72 0.08 28.19
N ASP A 295 -13.64 1.03 28.04
CA ASP A 295 -14.98 0.80 27.50
C ASP A 295 -14.91 0.33 26.03
N LEU A 296 -14.03 0.93 25.23
CA LEU A 296 -13.83 0.54 23.83
C LEU A 296 -13.40 -0.92 23.75
N VAL A 297 -12.31 -1.29 24.42
CA VAL A 297 -11.78 -2.66 24.41
C VAL A 297 -12.80 -3.66 24.94
N THR A 298 -13.53 -3.29 26.00
CA THR A 298 -14.56 -4.15 26.59
C THR A 298 -15.73 -4.35 25.62
N SER A 299 -16.17 -3.29 24.93
CA SER A 299 -17.23 -3.36 23.91
C SER A 299 -16.83 -4.23 22.71
N LEU A 300 -15.54 -4.26 22.39
CA LEU A 300 -14.96 -5.13 21.37
C LEU A 300 -14.73 -6.56 21.86
N GLY A 301 -15.09 -6.91 23.11
CA GLY A 301 -14.94 -8.26 23.64
C GLY A 301 -13.51 -8.66 24.02
N GLY A 302 -12.57 -7.70 24.13
CA GLY A 302 -11.16 -8.00 24.44
C GLY A 302 -10.91 -8.60 25.83
N THR A 303 -11.85 -8.42 26.75
CA THR A 303 -11.81 -8.99 28.12
C THR A 303 -12.45 -10.38 28.23
N GLY A 304 -13.11 -10.85 27.16
CA GLY A 304 -13.76 -12.17 27.11
C GLY A 304 -12.79 -13.32 26.84
N SER A 305 -13.28 -14.56 26.97
CA SER A 305 -12.52 -15.78 26.65
C SER A 305 -12.64 -16.22 25.19
N GLN A 306 -13.58 -15.63 24.43
CA GLN A 306 -13.85 -15.94 23.03
C GLN A 306 -13.21 -14.91 22.11
N ILE A 307 -12.70 -15.35 20.96
CA ILE A 307 -12.17 -14.44 19.93
C ILE A 307 -13.27 -13.48 19.47
N PRO A 308 -13.06 -12.15 19.54
CA PRO A 308 -14.10 -11.23 19.16
C PRO A 308 -14.42 -11.28 17.68
N GLU A 309 -15.68 -11.00 17.35
CA GLU A 309 -16.15 -10.97 15.97
C GLU A 309 -15.36 -9.99 15.11
N VAL A 310 -15.12 -8.77 15.63
CA VAL A 310 -14.28 -7.77 14.97
C VAL A 310 -12.87 -8.28 14.68
N THR A 311 -12.26 -9.03 15.60
CA THR A 311 -10.92 -9.60 15.41
C THR A 311 -10.93 -10.70 14.36
N ARG A 312 -11.97 -11.54 14.32
CA ARG A 312 -12.13 -12.58 13.29
C ARG A 312 -12.32 -11.95 11.90
N ALA A 313 -13.29 -11.05 11.77
CA ALA A 313 -13.60 -10.37 10.51
C ALA A 313 -12.38 -9.62 9.95
N ASN A 314 -11.65 -8.94 10.82
CA ASN A 314 -10.45 -8.22 10.44
C ASN A 314 -9.31 -9.15 9.99
N ARG A 315 -9.09 -10.29 10.66
CA ARG A 315 -8.11 -11.31 10.21
C ARG A 315 -8.48 -11.92 8.86
N GLU A 316 -9.77 -12.20 8.66
CA GLU A 316 -10.28 -12.72 7.38
C GLU A 316 -10.08 -11.69 6.25
N ALA A 317 -10.36 -10.42 6.52
CA ALA A 317 -10.13 -9.33 5.56
C ALA A 317 -8.65 -9.19 5.20
N ILE A 318 -7.74 -9.22 6.18
CA ILE A 318 -6.29 -9.21 5.94
C ILE A 318 -5.88 -10.41 5.10
N ALA A 319 -6.35 -11.62 5.45
CA ALA A 319 -6.05 -12.82 4.69
C ALA A 319 -6.52 -12.71 3.23
N ALA A 320 -7.73 -12.19 3.00
CA ALA A 320 -8.27 -11.95 1.67
C ALA A 320 -7.43 -10.94 0.87
N GLU A 321 -7.05 -9.81 1.49
CA GLU A 321 -6.17 -8.82 0.86
C GLU A 321 -4.80 -9.40 0.50
N THR A 322 -4.18 -10.15 1.42
CA THR A 322 -2.89 -10.79 1.16
C THR A 322 -2.98 -11.80 0.01
N ALA A 323 -4.04 -12.62 -0.03
CA ALA A 323 -4.28 -13.56 -1.11
C ALA A 323 -4.48 -12.85 -2.46
N ASN A 324 -5.18 -11.71 -2.47
CA ASN A 324 -5.36 -10.89 -3.67
C ASN A 324 -4.02 -10.31 -4.17
N ARG A 325 -3.20 -9.74 -3.27
CA ARG A 325 -1.85 -9.24 -3.62
C ARG A 325 -0.94 -10.37 -4.12
N GLU A 326 -1.00 -11.55 -3.51
CA GLU A 326 -0.26 -12.73 -3.97
C GLU A 326 -0.77 -13.26 -5.32
N ALA A 327 -2.07 -13.16 -5.59
CA ALA A 327 -2.63 -13.51 -6.89
C ALA A 327 -2.18 -12.53 -7.98
N GLU A 328 -2.19 -11.23 -7.68
CA GLU A 328 -1.75 -10.18 -8.59
C GLU A 328 -0.25 -10.30 -8.91
N THR A 329 0.60 -10.44 -7.89
CA THR A 329 2.04 -10.66 -8.10
C THR A 329 2.31 -11.93 -8.92
N ARG A 330 1.56 -13.02 -8.70
CA ARG A 330 1.65 -14.22 -9.54
C ARG A 330 1.19 -13.97 -10.98
N ARG A 331 0.17 -13.13 -11.20
CA ARG A 331 -0.29 -12.76 -12.55
C ARG A 331 0.76 -11.93 -13.27
N VAL A 332 1.30 -10.90 -12.63
CA VAL A 332 2.38 -10.05 -13.18
C VAL A 332 3.60 -10.90 -13.51
N ALA A 333 4.05 -11.75 -12.58
CA ALA A 333 5.19 -12.64 -12.82
C ALA A 333 4.92 -13.66 -13.94
N ALA A 334 3.66 -14.11 -14.11
CA ALA A 334 3.29 -15.01 -15.21
C ALA A 334 3.27 -14.29 -16.56
N GLU A 335 2.87 -13.03 -16.59
CA GLU A 335 2.90 -12.19 -17.78
C GLU A 335 4.33 -11.88 -18.20
N GLU A 336 5.18 -11.46 -17.27
CA GLU A 336 6.60 -11.23 -17.49
C GLU A 336 7.30 -12.49 -18.03
N ARG A 337 7.02 -13.67 -17.45
CA ARG A 337 7.54 -14.95 -18.00
C ARG A 337 7.09 -15.18 -19.44
N ARG A 338 5.83 -14.91 -19.78
CA ARG A 338 5.32 -15.07 -21.16
C ARG A 338 5.95 -14.07 -22.12
N GLU A 339 6.30 -12.88 -21.67
CA GLU A 339 7.03 -11.89 -22.49
C GLU A 339 8.47 -12.32 -22.72
N LEU A 340 9.17 -12.79 -21.69
CA LEU A 340 10.52 -13.34 -21.80
C LEU A 340 10.57 -14.54 -22.76
N GLU A 341 9.62 -15.48 -22.64
CA GLU A 341 9.52 -16.61 -23.56
C GLU A 341 9.20 -16.18 -25.01
N ARG A 342 8.46 -15.09 -25.21
CA ARG A 342 8.20 -14.53 -26.55
C ARG A 342 9.48 -13.93 -27.14
N ALA A 343 10.18 -13.12 -26.36
CA ALA A 343 11.45 -12.52 -26.76
C ALA A 343 12.53 -13.58 -27.04
N GLU A 344 12.58 -14.66 -26.26
CA GLU A 344 13.51 -15.77 -26.50
C GLU A 344 13.18 -16.50 -27.81
N ARG A 345 11.89 -16.78 -28.07
CA ARG A 345 11.45 -17.39 -29.34
C ARG A 345 11.79 -16.53 -30.54
N GLU A 346 11.64 -15.21 -30.44
CA GLU A 346 12.01 -14.27 -31.50
C GLU A 346 13.52 -14.28 -31.76
N ARG A 347 14.34 -14.21 -30.70
CA ARG A 347 15.80 -14.33 -30.81
C ARG A 347 16.23 -15.65 -31.43
N GLU A 348 15.58 -16.75 -31.08
CA GLU A 348 15.89 -18.05 -31.65
C GLU A 348 15.49 -18.13 -33.13
N ALA A 349 14.32 -17.59 -33.49
CA ALA A 349 13.87 -17.51 -34.88
C ALA A 349 14.82 -16.66 -35.74
N GLU A 350 15.30 -15.53 -35.21
CA GLU A 350 16.31 -14.69 -35.86
C GLU A 350 17.63 -15.45 -36.06
N ARG A 351 18.13 -16.13 -35.03
CA ARG A 351 19.33 -16.98 -35.14
C ARG A 351 19.18 -18.07 -36.20
N ARG A 352 17.99 -18.68 -36.33
CA ARG A 352 17.70 -19.66 -37.39
C ARG A 352 17.70 -19.02 -38.77
N ARG A 353 17.12 -17.82 -38.92
CA ARG A 353 17.13 -17.07 -40.19
C ARG A 353 18.56 -16.75 -40.64
N ILE A 354 19.37 -16.20 -39.74
CA ILE A 354 20.78 -15.87 -40.02
C ILE A 354 21.56 -17.13 -40.42
N ARG A 355 21.36 -18.25 -39.72
CA ARG A 355 22.02 -19.53 -40.07
C ARG A 355 21.64 -20.01 -41.47
N GLU A 356 20.37 -19.93 -41.83
CA GLU A 356 19.88 -20.34 -43.14
C GLU A 356 20.40 -19.42 -44.25
N GLU A 357 20.51 -18.11 -43.99
CA GLU A 357 21.12 -17.15 -44.90
C GLU A 357 22.60 -17.47 -45.14
N ILE A 358 23.38 -17.69 -44.08
CA ILE A 358 24.79 -18.12 -44.18
C ILE A 358 24.90 -19.41 -45.01
N ARG A 359 24.04 -20.39 -44.76
CA ARG A 359 24.04 -21.65 -45.52
C ARG A 359 23.81 -21.39 -47.01
N ARG A 360 22.84 -20.55 -47.35
CA ARG A 360 22.54 -20.20 -48.75
C ARG A 360 23.71 -19.50 -49.43
N GLU A 361 24.32 -18.53 -48.74
CA GLU A 361 25.52 -17.84 -49.24
C GLU A 361 26.68 -18.82 -49.44
N GLU A 362 26.91 -19.74 -48.51
CA GLU A 362 27.93 -20.78 -48.65
C GLU A 362 27.64 -21.71 -49.84
N ASP A 363 26.39 -22.12 -50.02
CA ASP A 363 25.96 -22.96 -51.16
C ASP A 363 26.11 -22.20 -52.49
N ASP A 364 25.82 -20.89 -52.53
CA ASP A 364 26.06 -20.04 -53.70
C ASP A 364 27.55 -19.87 -54.00
N ARG A 365 28.37 -19.67 -52.96
CA ARG A 365 29.83 -19.62 -53.11
C ARG A 365 30.39 -20.94 -53.63
N ARG A 366 29.90 -22.08 -53.13
CA ARG A 366 30.26 -23.43 -53.64
C ARG A 366 29.88 -23.57 -55.11
N ARG A 367 28.63 -23.23 -55.47
CA ARG A 367 28.16 -23.27 -56.88
C ARG A 367 29.00 -22.36 -57.78
N TYR A 368 29.36 -21.17 -57.33
CA TYR A 368 30.22 -20.27 -58.08
C TYR A 368 31.63 -20.86 -58.28
N ALA A 369 32.21 -21.47 -57.25
CA ALA A 369 33.52 -22.13 -57.34
C ALA A 369 33.50 -23.38 -58.24
N GLU A 370 32.37 -24.09 -58.30
CA GLU A 370 32.16 -25.26 -59.16
C GLU A 370 31.77 -24.88 -60.60
N ARG A 371 31.57 -23.58 -60.92
CA ARG A 371 31.35 -23.16 -62.31
C ARG A 371 32.58 -23.55 -63.13
N PRO A 372 32.40 -24.22 -64.28
CA PRO A 372 33.52 -24.53 -65.15
C PRO A 372 34.20 -23.23 -65.55
N SER A 373 35.48 -23.08 -65.21
CA SER A 373 36.31 -22.01 -65.77
C SER A 373 36.41 -22.27 -67.27
N MET A 374 35.69 -21.49 -68.07
CA MET A 374 35.89 -21.56 -69.51
C MET A 374 37.32 -21.08 -69.78
N SER A 375 38.22 -22.02 -70.11
CA SER A 375 39.62 -21.74 -70.40
C SER A 375 39.69 -20.86 -71.64
N SER A 376 39.99 -19.57 -71.49
CA SER A 376 40.07 -18.69 -72.65
C SER A 376 41.27 -19.06 -73.53
N ARG A 377 41.09 -19.04 -74.84
CA ARG A 377 42.16 -19.21 -75.84
C ARG A 377 42.16 -18.00 -76.76
N SER A 378 43.34 -17.49 -77.08
CA SER A 378 43.47 -16.44 -78.09
C SER A 378 43.61 -17.04 -79.48
N LEU A 379 43.12 -16.32 -80.48
CA LEU A 379 43.33 -16.69 -81.88
C LEU A 379 44.78 -16.42 -82.29
N ALA A 380 45.48 -17.44 -82.79
CA ALA A 380 46.81 -17.28 -83.36
C ALA A 380 46.75 -16.60 -84.74
N LEU A 381 45.66 -16.84 -85.48
CA LEU A 381 45.41 -16.32 -86.83
C LEU A 381 43.96 -15.84 -86.94
N PRO A 382 43.67 -14.83 -87.77
CA PRO A 382 42.29 -14.42 -88.01
C PRO A 382 41.48 -15.58 -88.61
N THR A 383 40.22 -15.71 -88.20
CA THR A 383 39.33 -16.80 -88.63
C THR A 383 37.89 -16.30 -88.77
N ILE A 384 36.97 -17.17 -89.15
CA ILE A 384 35.54 -16.88 -89.23
C ILE A 384 34.81 -17.75 -88.22
N LEU A 385 33.98 -17.12 -87.40
CA LEU A 385 33.03 -17.81 -86.52
C LEU A 385 31.84 -18.29 -87.37
N ARG A 386 31.53 -19.59 -87.31
CA ARG A 386 30.44 -20.21 -88.09
C ARG A 386 29.36 -20.81 -87.20
N ALA A 387 28.12 -20.92 -87.69
CA ALA A 387 27.05 -21.58 -86.96
C ALA A 387 27.27 -23.10 -86.79
N ALA A 388 27.97 -23.72 -87.74
CA ALA A 388 28.42 -25.11 -87.74
C ALA A 388 29.73 -25.23 -88.57
N PRO A 389 30.50 -26.33 -88.48
CA PRO A 389 31.71 -26.52 -89.30
C PRO A 389 31.55 -26.26 -90.81
N ASP A 390 30.38 -26.58 -91.35
CA ASP A 390 29.93 -26.38 -92.73
C ASP A 390 28.80 -25.35 -92.87
N GLY A 391 28.49 -24.64 -91.77
CA GLY A 391 27.38 -23.70 -91.69
C GLY A 391 27.72 -22.26 -92.10
N GLU A 392 26.71 -21.41 -92.01
CA GLU A 392 26.79 -19.99 -92.32
C GLU A 392 27.81 -19.26 -91.44
N THR A 393 28.39 -18.20 -92.00
CA THR A 393 29.30 -17.28 -91.31
C THR A 393 28.51 -16.39 -90.37
N ILE A 394 28.87 -16.38 -89.08
CA ILE A 394 28.34 -15.46 -88.08
C ILE A 394 29.10 -14.13 -88.18
N ARG A 395 30.42 -14.16 -87.95
CA ARG A 395 31.29 -12.98 -88.11
C ARG A 395 32.77 -13.35 -88.27
N PRO A 396 33.61 -12.47 -88.85
CA PRO A 396 35.06 -12.61 -88.80
C PRO A 396 35.60 -12.30 -87.39
N LEU A 397 36.65 -13.03 -87.00
CA LEU A 397 37.42 -12.85 -85.77
C LEU A 397 38.87 -12.50 -86.11
N ALA A 398 39.43 -11.53 -85.39
CA ALA A 398 40.79 -11.05 -85.60
C ALA A 398 41.84 -11.92 -84.88
N ALA A 399 43.10 -11.84 -85.32
CA ALA A 399 44.20 -12.44 -84.56
C ALA A 399 44.29 -11.80 -83.16
N ARG A 400 44.68 -12.61 -82.17
CA ARG A 400 44.80 -12.28 -80.74
C ARG A 400 43.48 -11.99 -80.03
N GLU A 401 42.35 -12.02 -80.73
CA GLU A 401 41.03 -11.96 -80.11
C GLU A 401 40.82 -13.20 -79.24
N VAL A 402 40.17 -13.02 -78.09
CA VAL A 402 40.01 -14.04 -77.06
C VAL A 402 38.66 -14.71 -77.25
N VAL A 403 38.67 -16.03 -77.32
CA VAL A 403 37.47 -16.86 -77.37
C VAL A 403 37.48 -17.88 -76.25
N PHE A 404 36.31 -18.36 -75.87
CA PHE A 404 36.10 -19.28 -74.77
C PHE A 404 35.56 -20.60 -75.33
N PRO A 405 36.40 -21.62 -75.51
CA PRO A 405 35.95 -22.94 -75.96
C PRO A 405 34.93 -23.54 -75.00
N THR A 406 33.83 -24.06 -75.55
CA THR A 406 32.73 -24.67 -74.80
C THR A 406 33.00 -26.14 -74.47
N GLY A 407 34.07 -26.71 -75.02
CA GLY A 407 34.47 -28.11 -74.86
C GLY A 407 33.88 -29.07 -75.91
N LYS A 408 33.02 -28.60 -76.82
CA LYS A 408 32.54 -29.42 -77.94
C LYS A 408 33.51 -29.36 -79.13
N GLU A 409 33.93 -30.52 -79.63
CA GLU A 409 34.79 -30.65 -80.80
C GLU A 409 34.16 -31.56 -81.86
N ARG A 410 34.37 -31.23 -83.14
CA ARG A 410 33.90 -32.02 -84.28
C ARG A 410 34.85 -31.87 -85.47
N GLY A 411 35.57 -32.93 -85.83
CA GLY A 411 36.35 -33.00 -87.07
C GLY A 411 37.35 -31.85 -87.26
N GLY A 412 38.09 -31.47 -86.21
CA GLY A 412 39.06 -30.36 -86.24
C GLY A 412 38.48 -28.98 -85.94
N TRP A 413 37.16 -28.89 -85.71
CA TRP A 413 36.48 -27.68 -85.27
C TRP A 413 36.16 -27.74 -83.78
N ILE A 414 36.13 -26.58 -83.14
CA ILE A 414 35.78 -26.40 -81.73
C ILE A 414 34.73 -25.29 -81.61
N GLU A 415 33.71 -25.54 -80.80
CA GLU A 415 32.69 -24.55 -80.47
C GLU A 415 33.26 -23.58 -79.43
N VAL A 416 33.15 -22.30 -79.69
CA VAL A 416 33.68 -21.21 -78.87
C VAL A 416 32.60 -20.14 -78.67
N LEU A 417 32.60 -19.51 -77.51
CA LEU A 417 31.91 -18.26 -77.22
C LEU A 417 32.91 -17.11 -77.46
N ASP A 418 32.54 -16.10 -78.24
CA ASP A 418 33.37 -14.90 -78.43
C ASP A 418 33.09 -13.82 -77.37
N SER A 419 33.77 -12.68 -77.44
CA SER A 419 33.58 -11.55 -76.50
C SER A 419 32.26 -10.80 -76.67
N ASP A 420 31.56 -11.01 -77.79
CA ASP A 420 30.30 -10.37 -78.15
C ASP A 420 29.11 -11.32 -77.87
N ASP A 421 29.32 -12.33 -77.02
CA ASP A 421 28.36 -13.38 -76.64
C ASP A 421 27.82 -14.25 -77.80
N ASN A 422 28.54 -14.34 -78.93
CA ASN A 422 28.18 -15.25 -80.03
C ASN A 422 28.79 -16.63 -79.81
N ILE A 423 27.97 -17.68 -79.99
CA ILE A 423 28.42 -19.08 -79.96
C ILE A 423 28.55 -19.59 -81.40
N GLY A 424 29.73 -20.11 -81.74
CA GLY A 424 29.97 -20.70 -83.05
C GLY A 424 31.21 -21.57 -83.11
N TRP A 425 31.49 -22.13 -84.27
CA TRP A 425 32.56 -23.06 -84.52
C TRP A 425 33.73 -22.37 -85.23
N VAL A 426 34.94 -22.63 -84.75
CA VAL A 426 36.21 -22.21 -85.36
C VAL A 426 37.13 -23.40 -85.54
N GLN A 427 38.09 -23.31 -86.45
CA GLN A 427 39.10 -24.36 -86.64
C GLN A 427 40.10 -24.36 -85.48
N ASN A 428 40.35 -25.54 -84.89
CA ASN A 428 41.20 -25.68 -83.71
C ASN A 428 42.65 -25.22 -83.96
N GLU A 429 43.16 -25.42 -85.19
CA GLU A 429 44.51 -24.96 -85.61
C GLU A 429 44.68 -23.43 -85.61
N ARG A 430 43.59 -22.67 -85.61
CA ARG A 430 43.61 -21.20 -85.58
C ARG A 430 43.72 -20.65 -84.17
N LEU A 431 43.49 -21.49 -83.16
CA LEU A 431 43.64 -21.11 -81.76
C LEU A 431 45.08 -21.33 -81.33
N ALA A 432 45.62 -20.38 -80.56
CA ALA A 432 46.89 -20.56 -79.88
C ALA A 432 46.81 -21.81 -78.97
N PRO A 433 47.91 -22.56 -78.81
CA PRO A 433 47.94 -23.69 -77.88
C PRO A 433 47.50 -23.22 -76.49
N ALA A 434 46.69 -24.05 -75.82
CA ALA A 434 46.30 -23.79 -74.44
C ALA A 434 47.56 -23.65 -73.59
N ARG A 435 47.64 -22.59 -72.78
CA ARG A 435 48.74 -22.37 -71.84
C ARG A 435 48.34 -22.82 -70.45
#